data_AF-A0A2Z4LNK6-F1
#
_entry.id   AF-A0A2Z4LNK6-F1
#
_cell.length_a   1.000
_cell.length_b   1.000
_cell.length_c   1.000
_cell.angle_alpha   90.00
_cell.angle_beta   90.00
_cell.angle_gamma   90.00
#
_symmetry.space_group_name_H-M   'P 1'
#
loop_
_entity.id
_entity.type
_entity.pdbx_description
1 polymer ?
#
loop_
_entity_poly.entity_id
_entity_poly.type
_entity_poly.pdbx_seq_one_letter_code
_entity_poly.pdbx_strand_id
1 'polypeptide(L)'
;MRVEFNKGEMTMAQKQKDTRTLKYDPENESYSSLINGFQIWKKTAKFYKEYSEMDLLKFYQEIRWMKSVDEMEALEIEKFQKRQNELKAKYSPYIEYEKWSDSPYVEKTKPYSKKTRILIIAAVIVLFIAILLIIIGLNKWW
;
A
#
# COMPACT_ATOMS: atom_id res chain seq x y z
N MET A 1 -58.05 7.02 6.70
CA MET A 1 -57.47 6.45 5.47
C MET A 1 -55.99 6.17 5.74
N ARG A 2 -55.62 4.91 6.02
CA ARG A 2 -54.22 4.49 6.20
C ARG A 2 -53.63 4.26 4.81
N VAL A 3 -52.50 4.90 4.51
CA VAL A 3 -51.72 4.56 3.32
C VAL A 3 -50.57 3.68 3.80
N GLU A 4 -50.70 2.38 3.54
CA GLU A 4 -49.67 1.39 3.77
C GLU A 4 -48.60 1.55 2.67
N PHE A 5 -47.38 1.93 3.05
CA PHE A 5 -46.26 1.88 2.13
C PHE A 5 -45.71 0.46 2.09
N ASN A 6 -46.06 -0.22 1.00
CA ASN A 6 -45.55 -1.53 0.62
C ASN A 6 -44.01 -1.54 0.65
N LYS A 7 -43.42 -2.57 1.27
CA LYS A 7 -42.00 -2.94 1.18
C LYS A 7 -41.71 -3.40 -0.27
N GLY A 8 -41.61 -2.44 -1.17
CA GLY A 8 -41.20 -2.64 -2.55
C GLY A 8 -39.69 -2.53 -2.68
N GLU A 9 -39.09 -3.53 -3.30
CA GLU A 9 -37.68 -3.69 -3.59
C GLU A 9 -37.03 -2.41 -4.15
N MET A 10 -36.01 -1.90 -3.46
CA MET A 10 -35.21 -0.77 -3.97
C MET A 10 -34.42 -1.23 -5.20
N THR A 11 -34.82 -0.74 -6.37
CA THR A 11 -34.16 -0.98 -7.65
C THR A 11 -32.71 -0.51 -7.61
N MET A 12 -31.81 -1.27 -8.26
CA MET A 12 -30.36 -1.00 -8.32
C MET A 12 -30.02 0.44 -8.78
N ALA A 13 -30.95 1.12 -9.45
CA ALA A 13 -30.84 2.53 -9.86
C ALA A 13 -30.81 3.53 -8.69
N GLN A 14 -31.48 3.23 -7.56
CA GLN A 14 -31.39 4.09 -6.36
C GLN A 14 -30.06 3.92 -5.62
N LYS A 15 -29.43 2.75 -5.70
CA LYS A 15 -28.08 2.51 -5.15
C LYS A 15 -26.99 3.29 -5.86
N GLN A 16 -27.24 3.69 -7.11
CA GLN A 16 -26.26 4.39 -7.96
C GLN A 16 -26.35 5.92 -7.85
N LYS A 17 -27.44 6.47 -7.30
CA LYS A 17 -27.62 7.91 -7.06
C LYS A 17 -27.08 8.41 -5.73
N ASP A 18 -26.60 7.51 -4.86
CA ASP A 18 -25.93 7.91 -3.63
C ASP A 18 -24.45 8.23 -3.90
N THR A 19 -24.20 9.14 -4.85
CA THR A 19 -22.91 9.82 -5.01
C THR A 19 -22.83 10.95 -3.99
N ARG A 20 -23.05 10.64 -2.70
CA ARG A 20 -22.62 11.56 -1.65
C ARG A 20 -21.12 11.70 -1.81
N THR A 21 -20.71 12.89 -2.19
CA THR A 21 -19.33 13.35 -2.12
C THR A 21 -18.71 12.84 -0.82
N LEU A 22 -17.76 11.90 -0.93
CA LEU A 22 -16.87 11.45 0.14
C LEU A 22 -15.86 12.57 0.46
N LYS A 23 -16.36 13.79 0.64
CA LYS A 23 -15.61 14.86 1.30
C LYS A 23 -16.21 14.92 2.69
N TYR A 24 -15.45 14.44 3.66
CA TYR A 24 -15.86 14.55 5.05
C TYR A 24 -15.92 16.03 5.41
N ASP A 25 -17.12 16.47 5.77
CA ASP A 25 -17.43 17.83 6.21
C ASP A 25 -17.76 17.77 7.70
N PRO A 26 -16.81 18.15 8.58
CA PRO A 26 -17.00 18.07 10.02
C PRO A 26 -18.09 19.03 10.54
N GLU A 27 -18.46 20.07 9.78
CA GLU A 27 -19.49 21.04 10.20
C GLU A 27 -20.92 20.57 9.91
N ASN A 28 -21.07 19.64 8.95
CA ASN A 28 -22.37 19.07 8.55
C ASN A 28 -22.57 17.61 9.02
N GLU A 29 -21.72 17.09 9.89
CA GLU A 29 -21.84 15.72 10.38
C GLU A 29 -23.01 15.60 11.39
N SER A 30 -24.04 14.81 11.03
CA SER A 30 -25.12 14.48 11.96
C SER A 30 -24.59 13.71 13.16
N TYR A 31 -24.86 14.20 14.37
CA TYR A 31 -24.51 13.53 15.64
C TYR A 31 -24.89 12.05 15.67
N SER A 32 -26.00 11.66 15.02
CA SER A 32 -26.42 10.26 14.92
C SER A 32 -25.43 9.39 14.14
N SER A 33 -24.88 9.91 13.04
CA SER A 33 -23.86 9.22 12.24
C SER A 33 -22.55 9.05 13.01
N LEU A 34 -22.15 10.09 13.75
CA LEU A 34 -20.95 10.07 14.57
C LEU A 34 -21.04 8.99 15.66
N ILE A 35 -22.16 8.98 16.39
CA ILE A 35 -22.42 8.03 17.48
C ILE A 35 -22.51 6.60 16.94
N ASN A 36 -23.25 6.35 15.86
CA ASN A 36 -23.37 5.02 15.28
C ASN A 36 -22.02 4.48 14.80
N GLY A 37 -21.23 5.32 14.13
CA GLY A 37 -19.89 4.96 13.69
C GLY A 37 -18.95 4.70 14.87
N PHE A 38 -19.02 5.51 15.93
CA PHE A 38 -18.23 5.33 17.14
C PHE A 38 -18.50 3.99 17.81
N GLN A 39 -19.78 3.61 17.93
CA GLN A 39 -20.17 2.32 18.52
C GLN A 39 -19.66 1.12 17.71
N ILE A 40 -19.64 1.21 16.37
CA ILE A 40 -19.07 0.16 15.50
C ILE A 40 -17.55 0.09 15.66
N TRP A 41 -16.87 1.24 15.65
CA TRP A 41 -15.43 1.31 15.82
C TRP A 41 -14.98 0.77 17.18
N LYS A 42 -15.66 1.18 18.27
CA LYS A 42 -15.36 0.72 19.63
C LYS A 42 -15.46 -0.80 19.79
N LYS A 43 -16.38 -1.46 19.07
CA LYS A 43 -16.55 -2.93 19.10
C LYS A 43 -15.45 -3.70 18.37
N THR A 44 -14.82 -3.08 17.37
CA THR A 44 -13.83 -3.73 16.51
C THR A 44 -12.40 -3.35 16.87
N ALA A 45 -12.20 -2.20 17.51
CA ALA A 45 -10.91 -1.71 17.95
C ALA A 45 -10.35 -2.54 19.12
N LYS A 46 -9.05 -2.85 19.07
CA LYS A 46 -8.31 -3.48 20.16
C LYS A 46 -7.55 -2.41 20.92
N PHE A 47 -7.81 -2.29 22.21
CA PHE A 47 -7.16 -1.32 23.08
C PHE A 47 -6.09 -2.01 23.93
N TYR A 48 -4.90 -1.40 24.02
CA TYR A 48 -3.79 -1.95 24.82
C TYR A 48 -3.95 -1.66 26.32
N LYS A 49 -4.80 -0.69 26.67
CA LYS A 49 -5.17 -0.33 28.03
C LYS A 49 -6.63 0.05 28.09
N GLU A 50 -7.17 0.10 29.30
CA GLU A 50 -8.52 0.61 29.52
C GLU A 50 -8.52 2.14 29.39
N TYR A 51 -9.47 2.66 28.61
CA TYR A 51 -9.63 4.07 28.32
C TYR A 51 -11.02 4.50 28.72
N SER A 52 -11.17 5.77 29.13
CA SER A 52 -12.50 6.33 29.32
C SER A 52 -13.23 6.41 27.99
N GLU A 53 -14.56 6.31 28.03
CA GLU A 53 -15.38 6.40 26.82
C GLU A 53 -15.23 7.77 26.12
N MET A 54 -14.96 8.82 26.90
CA MET A 54 -14.68 10.15 26.38
C MET A 54 -13.35 10.20 25.61
N ASP A 55 -12.31 9.55 26.12
CA ASP A 55 -11.01 9.49 25.42
C ASP A 55 -11.13 8.68 24.13
N LEU A 56 -11.86 7.57 24.17
CA LEU A 56 -12.14 6.77 22.98
C LEU A 56 -12.89 7.58 21.92
N LEU A 57 -13.85 8.41 22.33
CA LEU A 57 -14.60 9.27 21.42
C LEU A 57 -13.69 10.32 20.77
N LYS A 58 -12.77 10.92 21.53
CA LYS A 58 -11.79 11.88 20.99
C LYS A 58 -10.87 11.23 19.97
N PHE A 59 -10.29 10.07 20.29
CA PHE A 59 -9.45 9.33 19.34
C PHE A 59 -10.21 8.99 18.07
N TYR A 60 -11.47 8.60 18.19
CA TYR A 60 -12.30 8.30 17.04
C TYR A 60 -12.52 9.53 16.14
N GLN A 61 -12.79 10.70 16.72
CA GLN A 61 -12.93 11.96 15.99
C GLN A 61 -11.62 12.36 15.30
N GLU A 62 -10.48 12.26 15.98
CA GLU A 62 -9.16 12.55 15.41
C GLU A 62 -8.83 11.63 14.23
N ILE A 63 -9.07 10.32 14.37
CA ILE A 63 -8.85 9.34 13.30
C ILE A 63 -9.70 9.67 12.07
N ARG A 64 -10.97 10.03 12.27
CA ARG A 64 -11.86 10.43 11.17
C ARG A 64 -11.35 11.69 10.48
N TRP A 65 -10.95 12.69 11.25
CA TRP A 65 -10.44 13.94 10.72
C TRP A 65 -9.17 13.72 9.90
N MET A 66 -8.19 12.96 10.41
CA MET A 66 -6.98 12.62 9.65
C MET A 66 -7.32 11.92 8.34
N LYS A 67 -8.24 10.94 8.38
CA LYS A 67 -8.69 10.23 7.17
C LYS A 67 -9.31 11.18 6.14
N SER A 68 -10.09 12.16 6.58
CA SER A 68 -10.64 13.19 5.69
C SER A 68 -9.56 14.03 5.04
N VAL A 69 -8.58 14.47 5.83
CA VAL A 69 -7.49 15.30 5.34
C VAL A 69 -6.69 14.52 4.31
N ASP A 70 -6.37 13.26 4.60
CA ASP A 70 -5.71 12.36 3.65
C ASP A 70 -6.51 12.18 2.35
N GLU A 71 -7.84 12.02 2.43
CA GLU A 71 -8.72 11.93 1.26
C GLU A 71 -8.74 13.23 0.43
N MET A 72 -8.65 14.39 1.08
CA MET A 72 -8.55 15.68 0.40
C MET A 72 -7.18 15.91 -0.26
N GLU A 73 -6.11 15.44 0.37
CA GLU A 73 -4.73 15.57 -0.11
C GLU A 73 -4.33 14.46 -1.10
N ALA A 74 -5.12 13.39 -1.22
CA ALA A 74 -4.83 12.26 -2.11
C ALA A 74 -4.51 12.67 -3.55
N LEU A 75 -5.23 13.66 -4.09
CA LEU A 75 -4.98 14.20 -5.44
C LEU A 75 -3.66 14.95 -5.56
N GLU A 76 -3.22 15.61 -4.48
CA GLU A 76 -1.92 16.30 -4.45
C GLU A 76 -0.77 15.30 -4.32
N ILE A 77 -0.94 14.27 -3.50
CA ILE A 77 0.00 13.16 -3.36
C ILE A 77 0.19 12.46 -4.71
N GLU A 78 -0.88 12.16 -5.43
CA GLU A 78 -0.80 11.52 -6.74
C GLU A 78 -0.06 12.39 -7.76
N LYS A 79 -0.39 13.70 -7.82
CA LYS A 79 0.30 14.67 -8.68
C LYS A 79 1.79 14.77 -8.33
N PHE A 80 2.12 14.76 -7.05
CA PHE A 80 3.49 14.84 -6.58
C PHE A 80 4.28 13.57 -6.93
N GLN A 81 3.71 12.39 -6.70
CA GLN A 81 4.28 11.11 -7.10
C GLN A 81 4.53 11.04 -8.61
N LYS A 82 3.57 11.53 -9.41
CA LYS A 82 3.74 11.63 -10.86
C LYS A 82 4.94 12.50 -11.23
N ARG A 83 5.07 13.69 -10.64
CA ARG A 83 6.24 14.57 -10.86
C ARG A 83 7.54 13.92 -10.42
N GLN A 84 7.58 13.22 -9.29
CA GLN A 84 8.76 12.50 -8.85
C GLN A 84 9.15 11.39 -9.83
N ASN A 85 8.18 10.65 -10.35
CA ASN A 85 8.42 9.60 -11.34
C ASN A 85 8.92 10.18 -12.67
N GLU A 86 8.39 11.31 -13.10
CA GLU A 86 8.86 12.05 -14.28
C GLU A 86 10.31 12.52 -14.11
N LEU A 87 10.65 13.10 -12.95
CA LEU A 87 12.02 13.49 -12.62
C LEU A 87 12.95 12.29 -12.59
N LYS A 88 12.54 11.19 -11.93
CA LYS A 88 13.31 9.96 -11.88
C LYS A 88 13.55 9.41 -13.28
N ALA A 89 12.53 9.33 -14.13
CA ALA A 89 12.67 8.86 -15.51
C ALA A 89 13.59 9.76 -16.35
N LYS A 90 13.46 11.09 -16.19
CA LYS A 90 14.29 12.06 -16.91
C LYS A 90 15.77 11.98 -16.53
N TYR A 91 16.05 11.82 -15.24
CA TYR A 91 17.43 11.86 -14.73
C TYR A 91 18.06 10.48 -14.56
N SER A 92 17.29 9.39 -14.57
CA SER A 92 17.81 8.01 -14.44
C SER A 92 18.91 7.65 -15.45
N PRO A 93 18.90 8.11 -16.72
CA PRO A 93 19.99 7.85 -17.66
C PRO A 93 21.28 8.60 -17.34
N TYR A 94 21.21 9.68 -16.56
CA TYR A 94 22.34 10.53 -16.18
C TYR A 94 22.92 10.16 -14.80
N ILE A 95 22.38 9.12 -14.17
CA ILE A 95 22.93 8.59 -12.91
C ILE A 95 24.14 7.71 -13.27
N GLU A 96 25.34 8.26 -13.06
CA GLU A 96 26.58 7.49 -13.11
C GLU A 96 26.71 6.65 -11.82
N TYR A 97 26.16 5.43 -11.84
CA TYR A 97 26.15 4.49 -10.71
C TYR A 97 27.55 4.20 -10.14
N GLU A 98 28.59 4.36 -10.95
CA GLU A 98 30.00 4.12 -10.58
C GLU A 98 30.55 5.17 -9.59
N LYS A 99 29.95 6.37 -9.53
CA LYS A 99 30.30 7.45 -8.57
C LYS A 99 29.34 7.53 -7.38
N TRP A 100 28.43 6.57 -7.26
CA TRP A 100 27.35 6.59 -6.27
C TRP A 100 27.73 5.99 -4.91
N SER A 101 28.95 5.48 -4.74
CA SER A 101 29.43 4.95 -3.45
C SER A 101 29.57 6.00 -2.35
N ASP A 102 29.59 7.29 -2.72
CA ASP A 102 30.00 8.36 -1.81
C ASP A 102 28.82 9.19 -1.26
N SER A 103 27.57 8.88 -1.65
CA SER A 103 26.40 9.59 -1.10
C SER A 103 25.83 8.88 0.14
N PRO A 104 25.65 9.59 1.27
CA PRO A 104 25.11 9.03 2.52
C PRO A 104 23.62 8.63 2.42
N TYR A 105 22.96 8.92 1.29
CA TYR A 105 21.54 8.64 1.04
C TYR A 105 21.30 7.52 0.02
N VAL A 106 22.36 6.83 -0.42
CA VAL A 106 22.22 5.75 -1.41
C VAL A 106 21.56 4.53 -0.78
N GLU A 107 20.39 4.16 -1.30
CA GLU A 107 19.86 2.82 -1.11
C GLU A 107 20.86 1.83 -1.71
N LYS A 108 21.62 1.16 -0.84
CA LYS A 108 22.48 0.04 -1.22
C LYS A 108 21.66 -0.90 -2.10
N THR A 109 22.05 -1.09 -3.37
CA THR A 109 21.40 -2.06 -4.26
C THR A 109 21.22 -3.34 -3.48
N LYS A 110 19.96 -3.72 -3.26
CA LYS A 110 19.58 -4.74 -2.28
C LYS A 110 20.45 -5.97 -2.53
N PRO A 111 21.32 -6.38 -1.59
CA PRO A 111 22.18 -7.52 -1.82
C PRO A 111 21.29 -8.70 -2.20
N TYR A 112 21.64 -9.42 -3.29
CA TYR A 112 20.91 -10.62 -3.68
C TYR A 112 20.66 -11.47 -2.44
N SER A 113 19.41 -11.93 -2.28
CA SER A 113 19.04 -12.77 -1.15
C SER A 113 20.04 -13.92 -1.02
N LYS A 114 20.38 -14.31 0.21
CA LYS A 114 21.35 -15.39 0.48
C LYS A 114 21.08 -16.64 -0.38
N LYS A 115 19.78 -16.92 -0.61
CA LYS A 115 19.32 -18.03 -1.46
C LYS A 115 19.65 -17.85 -2.94
N THR A 116 19.40 -16.67 -3.52
CA THR A 116 19.69 -16.43 -4.95
C THR A 116 21.20 -16.40 -5.20
N ARG A 117 21.99 -15.93 -4.24
CA ARG A 117 23.46 -16.00 -4.31
C ARG A 117 23.96 -17.44 -4.34
N ILE A 118 23.42 -18.31 -3.49
CA ILE A 118 23.77 -19.74 -3.47
C ILE A 118 23.36 -20.42 -4.78
N LEU A 119 22.19 -20.07 -5.32
CA LEU A 119 21.67 -20.65 -6.57
C LEU A 119 22.57 -20.30 -7.77
N ILE A 120 23.04 -19.05 -7.86
CA ILE A 120 23.98 -18.61 -8.90
C ILE A 120 25.32 -19.37 -8.79
N ILE A 121 25.87 -19.50 -7.57
CA ILE A 121 27.13 -20.23 -7.35
C ILE A 121 26.97 -21.70 -7.72
N ALA A 122 25.86 -22.33 -7.32
CA ALA A 122 25.58 -23.73 -7.63
C ALA A 122 25.45 -23.97 -9.15
N ALA A 123 24.77 -23.07 -9.88
CA ALA A 123 24.63 -23.18 -11.32
C ALA A 123 25.98 -23.14 -12.05
N VAL A 124 26.91 -22.28 -11.60
CA VAL A 124 28.27 -22.19 -12.16
C VAL A 124 29.07 -23.46 -11.89
N ILE A 125 28.99 -24.02 -10.68
CA ILE A 125 29.69 -25.27 -10.33
C ILE A 125 29.20 -26.44 -11.20
N VAL A 126 27.88 -26.55 -11.41
CA VAL A 126 27.30 -27.60 -12.28
C VAL A 126 27.80 -27.46 -13.71
N LEU A 127 27.92 -26.23 -14.22
CA LEU A 127 28.45 -25.97 -15.55
C LEU A 127 29.92 -26.42 -15.67
N PHE A 128 30.75 -26.15 -14.66
CA PHE A 128 32.12 -26.65 -14.62
C PHE A 128 32.21 -28.18 -14.59
N ILE A 129 31.35 -28.84 -13.82
CA ILE A 129 31.29 -30.31 -13.77
C ILE A 129 30.89 -30.87 -15.15
N ALA A 130 29.93 -30.25 -15.83
CA ALA A 130 29.51 -30.65 -17.17
C ALA A 130 30.66 -30.54 -18.19
N ILE A 131 31.43 -29.45 -18.15
CA ILE A 131 32.61 -29.27 -19.01
C ILE A 131 33.66 -30.35 -18.72
N LEU A 132 33.93 -30.65 -17.44
CA LEU A 132 34.89 -31.70 -17.06
C LEU A 132 34.44 -33.09 -17.52
N LEU A 133 33.15 -33.40 -17.42
CA LEU A 133 32.60 -34.67 -17.92
C LEU A 133 32.72 -34.79 -19.44
N ILE A 134 32.51 -33.70 -20.18
CA ILE A 134 32.73 -33.66 -21.62
C ILE A 134 34.20 -33.96 -21.95
N ILE A 135 35.14 -33.33 -21.25
CA ILE A 135 36.59 -33.57 -21.45
C ILE A 135 36.96 -35.03 -21.15
N ILE A 136 36.48 -35.60 -20.05
CA ILE A 136 36.75 -37.01 -19.70
C ILE A 136 36.11 -37.96 -20.72
N GLY A 137 34.88 -37.66 -21.18
CA GLY A 137 34.19 -38.43 -22.20
C GLY A 137 34.94 -38.44 -23.53
N LEU A 138 35.46 -37.28 -23.96
CA LEU A 138 36.33 -37.15 -25.13
C LEU A 138 37.68 -37.86 -24.95
N ASN A 139 38.28 -37.81 -23.76
CA ASN A 139 39.57 -38.43 -23.47
C ASN A 139 39.50 -39.96 -23.33
N LYS A 140 38.33 -40.54 -22.99
CA LYS A 140 38.09 -42.01 -22.98
C LYS A 140 37.66 -42.57 -24.34
N TRP A 141 37.40 -41.71 -25.32
CA TRP A 141 37.06 -42.10 -26.70
C TRP A 141 38.25 -41.98 -27.68
N TRP A 142 39.45 -41.87 -27.13
CA TRP A 142 40.72 -42.16 -27.78
C TRP A 142 41.43 -43.29 -27.01
#